data_AF-A0A7J7RLU5-F1
#
_entry.id   AF-A0A7J7RLU5-F1
#
_cell.length_a   1.000
_cell.length_b   1.000
_cell.length_c   1.000
_cell.angle_alpha   90.00
_cell.angle_beta   90.00
_cell.angle_gamma   90.00
#
_symmetry.space_group_name_H-M   'P 1'
#
loop_
_entity.id
_entity.type
_entity.pdbx_description
1 polymer ?
#
loop_
_entity_poly.entity_id
_entity_poly.type
_entity_poly.pdbx_seq_one_letter_code
_entity_poly.pdbx_strand_id
1 'polypeptide(L)'
;MAQKKYLQAKLTQFLREDRIQLWKPPYTDENKEVGLALKDLAKKYSDKLECCENEVEKIIEEIRCKAIERGTGNENYKTTGIATIEVFLPPRLRKVSNFLKFM
;
A
#
# COMPACT_ATOMS: atom_id res chain seq x y z
N MET A 1 -0.68 3.24 -19.63
CA MET A 1 -1.68 3.42 -18.54
C MET A 1 -2.45 2.15 -18.20
N ALA A 2 -2.96 1.37 -19.18
CA ALA A 2 -3.76 0.16 -18.89
C ALA A 2 -2.95 -1.04 -18.35
N GLN A 3 -1.77 -1.33 -18.93
CA GLN A 3 -0.97 -2.51 -18.54
C GLN A 3 -0.43 -2.42 -17.10
N LYS A 4 0.12 -1.27 -16.69
CA LYS A 4 0.57 -1.05 -15.29
C LYS A 4 -0.57 -1.28 -14.28
N LYS A 5 -1.78 -0.79 -14.57
CA LYS A 5 -2.94 -0.98 -13.69
C LYS A 5 -3.36 -2.46 -13.61
N TYR A 6 -3.33 -3.17 -14.72
CA TYR A 6 -3.58 -4.61 -14.76
C TYR A 6 -2.56 -5.38 -13.92
N LEU A 7 -1.27 -5.08 -14.11
CA LEU A 7 -0.17 -5.73 -13.39
C LEU A 7 -0.28 -5.47 -11.88
N GLN A 8 -0.51 -4.22 -11.47
CA GLN A 8 -0.74 -3.87 -10.07
C GLN A 8 -1.96 -4.61 -9.47
N ALA A 9 -3.05 -4.76 -10.23
CA ALA A 9 -4.23 -5.49 -9.76
C ALA A 9 -3.93 -6.98 -9.55
N LYS A 10 -3.19 -7.62 -10.48
CA LYS A 10 -2.75 -9.02 -10.35
C LYS A 10 -1.81 -9.25 -9.18
N LEU A 11 -0.81 -8.38 -9.02
CA LEU A 11 0.11 -8.46 -7.87
C LEU A 11 -0.63 -8.27 -6.54
N THR A 12 -1.59 -7.34 -6.48
CA THR A 12 -2.44 -7.17 -5.29
C THR A 12 -3.29 -8.41 -5.01
N GLN A 13 -3.79 -9.09 -6.05
CA GLN A 13 -4.51 -10.34 -5.91
C GLN A 13 -3.61 -11.44 -5.30
N PHE A 14 -2.40 -11.63 -5.82
CA PHE A 14 -1.48 -12.64 -5.28
C PHE A 14 -1.08 -12.37 -3.84
N LEU A 15 -0.81 -11.11 -3.48
CA LEU A 15 -0.53 -10.74 -2.08
C LEU A 15 -1.68 -11.13 -1.14
N ARG A 16 -2.94 -11.02 -1.59
CA ARG A 16 -4.11 -11.44 -0.81
C ARG A 16 -4.22 -12.96 -0.70
N GLU A 17 -4.00 -13.68 -1.79
CA GLU A 17 -4.01 -15.15 -1.83
C GLU A 17 -2.95 -15.73 -0.90
N ASP A 18 -1.74 -15.18 -0.95
CA ASP A 18 -0.60 -15.59 -0.12
C ASP A 18 -0.66 -15.01 1.32
N ARG A 19 -1.70 -14.21 1.63
CA ARG A 19 -1.89 -13.52 2.93
C ARG A 19 -0.69 -12.67 3.37
N ILE A 20 -0.01 -12.07 2.41
CA ILE A 20 1.19 -11.26 2.64
C ILE A 20 0.80 -9.83 3.04
N GLN A 21 1.42 -9.36 4.12
CA GLN A 21 1.31 -7.98 4.60
C GLN A 21 2.63 -7.25 4.35
N LEU A 22 2.71 -6.47 3.28
CA LEU A 22 3.96 -5.81 2.86
C LEU A 22 4.49 -4.79 3.88
N TRP A 23 3.62 -4.22 4.71
CA TRP A 23 3.99 -3.25 5.77
C TRP A 23 4.53 -3.91 7.05
N LYS A 24 4.78 -5.22 7.03
CA LYS A 24 5.33 -5.96 8.18
C LYS A 24 6.63 -6.68 7.79
N PRO A 25 7.43 -7.10 8.78
CA PRO A 25 8.53 -8.03 8.53
C PRO A 25 8.04 -9.32 7.85
N PRO A 26 8.83 -9.92 6.95
CA PRO A 26 10.19 -9.56 6.55
C PRO A 26 10.28 -8.57 5.36
N TYR A 27 9.16 -7.95 4.96
CA TYR A 27 9.08 -7.09 3.76
C TYR A 27 9.33 -5.61 4.05
N THR A 28 9.08 -5.19 5.28
CA THR A 28 9.35 -3.86 5.81
C THR A 28 10.00 -4.01 7.18
N ASP A 29 11.06 -3.27 7.44
CA ASP A 29 11.74 -3.25 8.75
C ASP A 29 11.13 -2.19 9.69
N GLU A 30 11.70 -2.04 10.88
CA GLU A 30 11.25 -1.07 11.90
C GLU A 30 11.39 0.39 11.43
N ASN A 31 12.34 0.67 10.53
CA ASN A 31 12.57 1.99 9.95
C ASN A 31 11.67 2.28 8.75
N LYS A 32 10.74 1.37 8.42
CA LYS A 32 9.88 1.42 7.23
C LYS A 32 10.65 1.28 5.91
N GLU A 33 11.86 0.76 5.96
CA GLU A 33 12.72 0.49 4.81
C GLU A 33 12.40 -0.86 4.17
N VAL A 34 12.90 -1.06 2.94
CA VAL A 34 12.68 -2.29 2.16
C VAL A 34 13.38 -3.47 2.81
N GLY A 35 12.61 -4.51 3.15
CA GLY A 35 13.16 -5.77 3.63
C GLY A 35 13.69 -6.66 2.52
N LEU A 36 14.69 -7.49 2.85
CA LEU A 36 15.38 -8.39 1.89
C LEU A 36 14.42 -9.36 1.18
N ALA A 37 13.37 -9.81 1.85
CA ALA A 37 12.40 -10.76 1.32
C ALA A 37 11.52 -10.18 0.19
N LEU A 38 11.57 -8.86 -0.06
CA LEU A 38 10.81 -8.24 -1.13
C LEU A 38 11.32 -8.65 -2.52
N LYS A 39 12.64 -8.84 -2.67
CA LYS A 39 13.24 -9.32 -3.93
C LYS A 39 12.83 -10.74 -4.27
N ASP A 40 12.90 -11.64 -3.28
CA ASP A 40 12.46 -13.03 -3.45
C ASP A 40 10.97 -13.10 -3.81
N LEU A 41 10.15 -12.22 -3.23
CA LEU A 41 8.73 -12.12 -3.56
C LEU A 41 8.50 -11.61 -4.98
N ALA A 42 9.27 -10.60 -5.41
CA ALA A 42 9.20 -10.06 -6.76
C ALA A 42 9.53 -11.14 -7.79
N LYS A 43 10.61 -11.90 -7.55
CA LYS A 43 11.00 -13.04 -8.39
C LYS A 43 9.90 -14.11 -8.45
N LYS A 44 9.35 -14.52 -7.31
CA LYS A 44 8.25 -15.50 -7.25
C LYS A 44 7.06 -15.07 -8.12
N TYR A 45 6.69 -13.80 -8.08
CA TYR A 45 5.55 -13.30 -8.86
C TYR A 45 5.89 -13.01 -10.32
N SER A 46 7.12 -12.62 -10.64
CA SER A 46 7.57 -12.47 -12.03
C SER A 46 7.57 -13.81 -12.74
N ASP A 47 8.04 -14.87 -12.08
CA ASP A 47 8.03 -16.24 -12.62
C ASP A 47 6.59 -16.71 -12.86
N LYS A 48 5.66 -16.43 -11.94
CA LYS A 48 4.24 -16.79 -12.06
C LYS A 48 3.49 -16.03 -13.16
N LEU A 49 3.96 -14.82 -13.51
CA LEU A 49 3.34 -13.96 -14.53
C LEU A 49 4.08 -13.98 -15.86
N GLU A 50 5.20 -14.69 -15.95
CA GLU A 50 6.12 -14.69 -17.09
C GLU A 50 6.49 -13.26 -17.54
N CYS A 51 6.81 -12.40 -16.56
CA CYS A 51 7.08 -10.98 -16.79
C CYS A 51 8.42 -10.53 -16.18
N CYS A 52 8.81 -9.28 -16.44
CA CYS A 52 10.10 -8.76 -15.99
C CYS A 52 10.15 -8.58 -14.47
N GLU A 53 11.10 -9.23 -13.79
CA GLU A 53 11.35 -9.10 -12.35
C GLU A 53 11.48 -7.65 -11.91
N ASN A 54 12.25 -6.85 -12.64
CA ASN A 54 12.46 -5.42 -12.33
C ASN A 54 11.15 -4.60 -12.38
N GLU A 55 10.21 -4.97 -13.24
CA GLU A 55 8.91 -4.27 -13.32
C GLU A 55 8.02 -4.68 -12.15
N VAL A 56 8.00 -5.96 -11.81
CA VAL A 56 7.29 -6.50 -10.66
C VAL A 56 7.82 -5.91 -9.35
N GLU A 57 9.14 -5.88 -9.16
CA GLU A 57 9.79 -5.30 -7.98
C GLU A 57 9.36 -3.86 -7.77
N LYS A 58 9.42 -3.03 -8.82
CA LYS A 58 8.98 -1.62 -8.77
C LYS A 58 7.51 -1.48 -8.37
N ILE A 59 6.63 -2.32 -8.92
CA ILE A 59 5.19 -2.22 -8.61
C ILE A 59 4.88 -2.74 -7.21
N ILE A 60 5.53 -3.81 -6.76
CA ILE A 60 5.39 -4.31 -5.37
C ILE A 60 5.88 -3.25 -4.39
N GLU A 61 6.98 -2.56 -4.70
CA GLU A 61 7.49 -1.45 -3.89
C GLU A 61 6.49 -0.28 -3.82
N GLU A 62 5.90 0.11 -4.95
CA GLU A 62 4.82 1.12 -4.96
C GLU A 62 3.60 0.69 -4.12
N ILE A 63 3.26 -0.60 -4.10
CA ILE A 63 2.19 -1.13 -3.25
C ILE A 63 2.61 -1.07 -1.77
N ARG A 64 3.87 -1.42 -1.45
CA ARG A 64 4.43 -1.39 -0.08
C ARG A 64 4.39 0.02 0.50
N CYS A 65 4.88 1.02 -0.22
CA CYS A 65 4.86 2.42 0.24
C CYS A 65 3.44 2.87 0.60
N LYS A 66 2.46 2.60 -0.28
CA LYS A 66 1.04 2.91 -0.02
C LYS A 66 0.47 2.13 1.17
N ALA A 67 0.94 0.89 1.38
CA ALA A 67 0.50 0.08 2.51
C ALA A 67 1.06 0.60 3.84
N ILE A 68 2.30 1.11 3.86
CA ILE A 68 2.92 1.76 5.02
C ILE A 68 2.22 3.08 5.35
N GLU A 69 1.91 3.91 4.35
CA GLU A 69 1.14 5.14 4.53
C GLU A 69 -0.22 4.83 5.19
N ARG A 70 -0.94 3.82 4.69
CA ARG A 70 -2.20 3.35 5.28
C ARG A 70 -2.01 2.75 6.67
N GLY A 71 -0.93 2.00 6.87
CA GLY A 71 -0.57 1.38 8.15
C GLY A 71 -0.33 2.43 9.24
N THR A 72 0.36 3.52 8.90
CA THR A 72 0.65 4.64 9.80
C THR A 72 -0.64 5.31 10.28
N GLY A 73 -1.64 5.47 9.42
CA GLY A 73 -2.96 5.97 9.83
C GLY A 73 -3.66 5.06 10.84
N ASN A 74 -3.54 3.74 10.67
CA ASN A 74 -4.12 2.77 11.60
C ASN A 74 -3.38 2.71 12.94
N GLU A 75 -2.05 2.83 12.92
CA GLU A 75 -1.23 2.96 14.14
C GLU A 75 -1.60 4.24 14.90
N ASN A 76 -1.73 5.37 14.20
CA ASN A 76 -2.17 6.62 14.82
C ASN A 76 -3.55 6.48 15.47
N TYR A 77 -4.51 5.82 14.83
CA TYR A 77 -5.81 5.55 15.44
C TYR A 77 -5.68 4.68 16.71
N LYS A 78 -4.90 3.60 16.66
CA LYS A 78 -4.68 2.74 17.84
C LYS A 78 -4.02 3.48 19.00
N THR A 79 -3.08 4.39 18.71
CA THR A 79 -2.33 5.14 19.72
C THR A 79 -3.12 6.32 20.28
N THR A 80 -3.89 7.03 19.44
CA THR A 80 -4.53 8.30 19.81
C THR A 80 -6.05 8.19 19.99
N GLY A 81 -6.66 7.12 19.50
CA GLY A 81 -8.12 6.98 19.37
C GLY A 81 -8.71 7.81 18.22
N ILE A 82 -7.91 8.56 17.45
CA ILE A 82 -8.40 9.51 16.45
C ILE A 82 -8.20 8.94 15.03
N ALA A 83 -9.29 8.80 14.28
CA ALA A 83 -9.26 8.42 12.88
C ALA A 83 -9.47 9.67 12.00
N THR A 84 -8.65 9.83 10.96
CA THR A 84 -8.72 10.96 10.02
C THR A 84 -9.21 10.49 8.66
N ILE A 85 -10.24 11.17 8.11
CA ILE A 85 -10.75 10.96 6.75
C ILE A 85 -10.49 12.22 5.94
N GLU A 86 -9.74 12.11 4.85
CA GLU A 86 -9.58 13.18 3.87
C GLU A 86 -10.57 13.01 2.73
N VAL A 87 -11.36 14.06 2.46
CA VAL A 87 -12.33 14.09 1.37
C VAL A 87 -12.01 15.22 0.40
N PHE A 88 -12.01 14.90 -0.90
CA PHE A 88 -11.94 15.90 -1.96
C PHE A 88 -13.35 16.36 -2.28
N LEU A 89 -13.64 17.62 -2.00
CA LEU A 89 -14.93 18.22 -2.34
C LEU A 89 -14.92 18.68 -3.80
N PRO A 90 -16.01 18.46 -4.55
CA PRO A 90 -16.24 19.08 -5.85
C PRO A 90 -16.01 20.60 -5.82
N PRO A 91 -15.51 21.23 -6.89
CA PRO A 91 -15.17 22.67 -6.89
C PRO A 91 -16.32 23.61 -6.49
N ARG A 92 -17.57 23.17 -6.67
CA ARG A 92 -18.79 23.92 -6.31
C ARG A 92 -19.09 23.88 -4.81
N LEU A 93 -18.54 22.91 -4.09
CA LEU A 93 -18.67 22.74 -2.65
C LEU A 93 -17.46 23.40 -1.98
N ARG A 94 -17.50 24.73 -1.85
CA ARG A 94 -16.49 25.47 -1.08
C ARG A 94 -16.53 25.02 0.38
N LYS A 95 -15.34 24.76 0.92
CA LYS A 95 -15.08 24.26 2.28
C LYS A 95 -15.78 25.15 3.32
N VAL A 96 -16.85 24.67 3.94
CA VAL A 96 -17.31 25.20 5.24
C VAL A 96 -16.50 24.43 6.27
N SER A 97 -15.48 25.10 6.84
CA SER A 97 -14.60 24.48 7.83
C SER A 97 -15.37 24.21 9.11
N ASN A 98 -15.88 22.98 9.27
CA ASN A 98 -16.21 22.44 10.58
C ASN A 98 -15.65 21.02 10.65
N PHE A 99 -14.59 20.85 11.46
CA PHE A 99 -14.07 19.55 11.83
C PHE A 99 -15.11 18.85 12.70
N LEU A 100 -15.74 17.80 12.17
CA LEU A 100 -16.48 16.83 12.99
C LEU A 100 -15.45 15.95 13.69
N LYS A 101 -15.20 16.26 14.96
CA LYS A 101 -14.47 15.40 15.89
C LYS A 101 -15.45 14.30 16.30
N PHE A 102 -15.29 13.10 15.75
CA PHE A 102 -16.01 11.93 16.26
C PHE A 102 -15.37 11.55 17.60
N MET A 103 -16.16 11.69 18.67
CA MET A 103 -15.84 11.32 20.05
C MET A 103 -16.23 9.87 20.31
#